data_AF-A0A6N7FRM5-F1
#
_entry.id   AF-A0A6N7FRM5-F1
#
_cell.length_a   1.000
_cell.length_b   1.000
_cell.length_c   1.000
_cell.angle_alpha   90.00
_cell.angle_beta   90.00
_cell.angle_gamma   90.00
#
_symmetry.space_group_name_H-M   'P 1'
#
loop_
_entity.id
_entity.type
_entity.pdbx_description
1 polymer ?
#
loop_
_entity_poly.entity_id
_entity_poly.type
_entity_poly.pdbx_seq_one_letter_code
_entity_poly.pdbx_strand_id
1 'polypeptide(L)'
;VKAAMAHLARVAVVAGARRLIVAGGETAGAVTSALGVRSLEIGPTIAPGVPWTAAVDAEGRPLALVCKSGNFGGPDFFADALAVLEREP
;
A
#
# COMPACT_ATOMS: atom_id res chain seq x y z
N VAL A 1 8.21 14.29 7.21
CA VAL A 1 8.12 12.85 6.85
C VAL A 1 6.99 12.55 5.88
N LYS A 2 5.71 12.84 6.20
CA LYS A 2 4.54 12.54 5.33
C LYS A 2 4.68 13.01 3.87
N ALA A 3 5.02 14.27 3.66
CA ALA A 3 5.22 14.82 2.31
C ALA A 3 6.35 14.13 1.54
N ALA A 4 7.44 13.76 2.21
CA ALA A 4 8.54 13.04 1.60
C ALA A 4 8.12 11.62 1.17
N MET A 5 7.37 10.90 2.01
CA MET A 5 6.84 9.57 1.66
C MET A 5 5.83 9.62 0.52
N ALA A 6 4.95 10.63 0.52
CA ALA A 6 4.02 10.87 -0.59
C ALA A 6 4.75 11.14 -1.91
N HIS A 7 5.82 11.94 -1.88
CA HIS A 7 6.66 12.19 -3.04
C HIS A 7 7.37 10.92 -3.53
N LEU A 8 7.98 10.17 -2.62
CA LEU A 8 8.66 8.90 -2.93
C LEU A 8 7.69 7.87 -3.53
N ALA A 9 6.47 7.76 -3.00
CA ALA A 9 5.45 6.86 -3.55
C ALA A 9 5.11 7.20 -5.00
N ARG A 10 4.91 8.49 -5.33
CA ARG A 10 4.68 8.93 -6.71
C ARG A 10 5.85 8.57 -7.61
N VAL A 11 7.08 8.86 -7.18
CA VAL A 11 8.29 8.53 -7.96
C VAL A 11 8.41 7.03 -8.18
N ALA A 12 8.17 6.21 -7.16
CA ALA A 12 8.20 4.75 -7.27
C ALA A 12 7.16 4.23 -8.26
N VAL A 13 5.91 4.73 -8.21
CA VAL A 13 4.85 4.30 -9.14
C VAL A 13 5.17 4.71 -10.58
N VAL A 14 5.69 5.93 -10.78
CA VAL A 14 6.18 6.38 -12.10
C VAL A 14 7.32 5.49 -12.60
N ALA A 15 8.22 5.05 -11.71
CA ALA A 15 9.30 4.12 -12.02
C ALA A 15 8.85 2.66 -12.22
N GLY A 16 7.55 2.37 -12.11
CA GLY A 16 6.99 1.05 -12.40
C GLY A 16 6.58 0.23 -11.17
N ALA A 17 6.74 0.74 -9.95
CA ALA A 17 6.23 0.06 -8.76
C ALA A 17 4.70 -0.05 -8.82
N ARG A 18 4.18 -1.24 -8.52
CA ARG A 18 2.73 -1.52 -8.49
C ARG A 18 2.24 -2.03 -7.14
N ARG A 19 3.16 -2.33 -6.22
CA ARG A 19 2.87 -2.89 -4.90
C ARG A 19 3.51 -1.96 -3.87
N LEU A 20 2.71 -1.39 -2.97
CA LEU A 20 3.20 -0.47 -1.94
C LEU A 20 2.70 -0.93 -0.58
N ILE A 21 3.63 -1.06 0.37
CA ILE A 21 3.31 -1.30 1.78
C ILE A 21 3.67 -0.03 2.54
N VAL A 22 2.69 0.59 3.18
CA VAL A 22 2.86 1.85 3.92
C VAL A 22 2.52 1.63 5.39
N ALA A 23 3.48 1.92 6.27
CA ALA A 23 3.30 1.85 7.71
C ALA A 23 3.02 3.24 8.30
N GLY A 24 1.97 3.32 9.11
CA GLY A 24 1.49 4.53 9.77
C GLY A 24 0.26 5.13 9.05
N GLY A 25 -0.82 5.34 9.80
CA GLY A 25 -2.11 5.78 9.23
C GLY A 25 -2.04 7.14 8.53
N GLU A 26 -1.40 8.13 9.14
CA GLU A 26 -1.25 9.45 8.50
C GLU A 26 -0.35 9.42 7.27
N THR A 27 0.68 8.56 7.27
CA THR A 27 1.57 8.37 6.12
C THR A 27 0.82 7.69 4.98
N ALA A 28 0.03 6.65 5.29
CA ALA A 28 -0.83 5.97 4.33
C ALA A 28 -1.83 6.93 3.69
N GLY A 29 -2.50 7.77 4.49
CA GLY A 29 -3.42 8.79 3.97
C GLY A 29 -2.74 9.82 3.06
N ALA A 30 -1.52 10.25 3.40
CA ALA A 30 -0.73 11.15 2.55
C ALA A 30 -0.32 10.48 1.23
N VAL A 31 0.08 9.20 1.26
CA VAL A 31 0.47 8.43 0.07
C VAL A 31 -0.73 8.18 -0.85
N THR A 32 -1.85 7.68 -0.34
CA THR A 32 -3.03 7.41 -1.16
C THR A 32 -3.58 8.69 -1.79
N SER A 33 -3.59 9.79 -1.03
CA SER A 33 -4.00 11.11 -1.52
C SER A 33 -3.08 11.62 -2.64
N ALA A 34 -1.77 11.48 -2.48
CA ALA A 34 -0.80 11.94 -3.47
C ALA A 34 -0.78 11.09 -4.75
N LEU A 35 -1.18 9.82 -4.67
CA LEU A 35 -1.42 8.96 -5.83
C LEU A 35 -2.81 9.17 -6.45
N GLY A 36 -3.67 9.99 -5.84
CA GLY A 36 -5.04 10.22 -6.31
C GLY A 36 -5.95 8.98 -6.23
N VAL A 37 -5.65 8.06 -5.30
CA VAL A 37 -6.48 6.88 -5.04
C VAL A 37 -7.78 7.31 -4.37
N ARG A 38 -8.92 6.94 -4.98
CA ARG A 38 -10.26 7.33 -4.50
C ARG A 38 -11.03 6.20 -3.83
N SER A 39 -10.65 4.96 -4.11
CA SER A 39 -11.30 3.76 -3.60
C SER A 39 -10.29 2.65 -3.41
N LEU A 40 -10.54 1.80 -2.43
CA LEU A 40 -9.79 0.58 -2.17
C LEU A 40 -10.77 -0.59 -2.24
N GLU A 41 -10.42 -1.60 -3.02
CA GLU A 41 -11.09 -2.90 -3.00
C GLU A 41 -10.35 -3.81 -2.02
N ILE A 42 -11.08 -4.41 -1.08
CA ILE A 42 -10.49 -5.24 -0.03
C ILE A 42 -10.14 -6.61 -0.60
N GLY A 43 -8.87 -6.97 -0.53
CA GLY A 43 -8.33 -8.25 -0.97
C GLY A 43 -7.94 -9.15 0.21
N PRO A 44 -6.97 -10.05 0.02
CA PRO A 44 -6.58 -11.04 1.03
C PRO A 44 -5.99 -10.41 2.29
N THR A 45 -6.34 -10.98 3.43
CA THR A 45 -5.87 -10.52 4.75
C THR A 45 -4.43 -10.96 5.00
N ILE A 46 -3.55 -10.03 5.39
CA ILE A 46 -2.15 -10.31 5.77
C ILE A 46 -2.07 -10.55 7.28
N ALA A 47 -2.68 -9.66 8.06
CA ALA A 47 -2.76 -9.71 9.50
C ALA A 47 -4.13 -9.20 9.98
N PRO A 48 -4.54 -9.45 11.24
CA PRO A 48 -5.82 -8.96 11.77
C PRO A 48 -5.98 -7.45 11.52
N GLY A 49 -6.99 -7.06 10.73
CA GLY A 49 -7.24 -5.66 10.39
C GLY A 49 -6.31 -5.03 9.36
N VAL A 50 -5.44 -5.81 8.71
CA VAL A 50 -4.52 -5.33 7.66
C VAL A 50 -4.59 -6.24 6.42
N PRO A 51 -5.49 -5.95 5.46
CA PRO A 51 -5.54 -6.64 4.19
C PRO A 51 -4.66 -5.99 3.13
N TRP A 52 -4.38 -6.74 2.07
CA TRP A 52 -4.07 -6.15 0.77
C TRP A 52 -5.30 -5.44 0.22
N THR A 53 -5.08 -4.38 -0.52
CA THR A 53 -6.14 -3.66 -1.23
C THR A 53 -5.75 -3.40 -2.67
N ALA A 54 -6.70 -3.53 -3.58
CA ALA A 54 -6.52 -3.10 -4.97
C ALA A 54 -7.05 -1.67 -5.14
N ALA A 55 -6.36 -0.89 -5.96
CA ALA A 55 -6.66 0.51 -6.20
C ALA A 55 -6.28 0.90 -7.63
N VAL A 56 -6.81 2.04 -8.07
CA VAL A 56 -6.41 2.69 -9.31
C VAL A 56 -5.96 4.10 -8.94
N ASP A 57 -4.79 4.50 -9.45
CA ASP A 57 -4.27 5.85 -9.23
C ASP A 57 -4.88 6.89 -10.18
N ALA A 58 -4.48 8.15 -10.04
CA ALA A 58 -4.99 9.26 -10.86
C ALA A 58 -4.75 9.08 -12.37
N GLU A 59 -3.71 8.34 -12.75
CA GLU A 59 -3.35 8.06 -14.14
C GLU A 59 -3.95 6.74 -14.66
N GLY A 60 -4.83 6.08 -13.90
CA GLY A 60 -5.50 4.85 -14.32
C GLY A 60 -4.65 3.59 -14.15
N ARG A 61 -3.52 3.66 -13.43
CA ARG A 61 -2.63 2.50 -13.23
C ARG A 61 -3.13 1.64 -12.07
N PRO A 62 -3.19 0.31 -12.22
CA PRO A 62 -3.58 -0.58 -11.13
C PRO A 62 -2.47 -0.63 -10.08
N LEU A 63 -2.86 -0.55 -8.80
CA LEU A 63 -1.97 -0.62 -7.65
C LEU A 63 -2.49 -1.62 -6.61
N ALA A 64 -1.57 -2.35 -6.00
CA ALA A 64 -1.81 -3.09 -4.76
C ALA A 64 -1.23 -2.29 -3.59
N LEU A 65 -2.04 -2.02 -2.57
CA LEU A 65 -1.68 -1.19 -1.43
C LEU A 65 -1.94 -1.92 -0.11
N VAL A 66 -1.04 -1.73 0.84
CA VAL A 66 -1.24 -2.08 2.25
C VAL A 66 -1.10 -0.82 3.09
N CYS A 67 -2.15 -0.51 3.86
CA CYS A 67 -2.17 0.60 4.81
C CYS A 67 -2.09 0.03 6.23
N LYS A 68 -0.88 -0.23 6.72
CA LYS A 68 -0.65 -0.80 8.05
C LYS A 68 -0.65 0.29 9.11
N SER A 69 -1.50 0.20 10.12
CA SER A 69 -1.36 1.03 11.33
C SER A 69 -0.06 0.68 12.07
N GLY A 70 0.53 1.64 12.78
CA GLY A 70 1.85 1.48 13.41
C GLY A 70 1.98 0.22 14.27
N ASN A 71 0.94 -0.07 15.07
CA ASN A 71 0.97 -1.15 16.07
C ASN A 71 0.45 -2.52 15.59
N PHE A 72 0.19 -2.69 14.29
CA PHE A 72 -0.44 -3.91 13.74
C PHE A 72 0.57 -4.81 13.00
N GLY A 73 0.43 -6.13 13.10
CA GLY A 73 1.35 -7.07 12.45
C GLY A 73 2.61 -7.37 13.27
N GLY A 74 3.18 -8.55 13.05
CA GLY A 74 4.38 -9.02 13.74
C GLY A 74 5.68 -8.49 13.13
N PRO A 75 6.84 -8.88 13.69
CA PRO A 75 8.17 -8.53 13.17
C PRO A 75 8.35 -8.88 11.69
N ASP A 76 7.70 -9.95 11.24
CA ASP A 76 7.81 -10.49 9.89
C ASP A 76 6.75 -9.95 8.90
N PHE A 77 5.95 -8.96 9.33
CA PHE A 77 4.79 -8.48 8.56
C PHE A 77 5.10 -8.11 7.10
N PHE A 78 6.26 -7.48 6.84
CA PHE A 78 6.62 -7.10 5.47
C PHE A 78 6.93 -8.32 4.59
N ALA A 79 7.53 -9.36 5.15
CA ALA A 79 7.76 -10.62 4.45
C ALA A 79 6.43 -11.35 4.20
N ASP A 80 5.57 -11.42 5.22
CA ASP A 80 4.23 -12.00 5.11
C ASP A 80 3.40 -11.30 4.02
N ALA A 81 3.41 -9.96 4.01
CA ALA A 81 2.70 -9.16 3.01
C ALA A 81 3.16 -9.48 1.58
N LEU A 82 4.48 -9.58 1.36
CA LEU A 82 5.03 -9.92 0.04
C LEU A 82 4.64 -11.34 -0.38
N ALA A 83 4.71 -12.31 0.54
CA ALA A 83 4.37 -13.70 0.28
C ALA A 83 2.89 -13.91 -0.10
N VAL A 84 1.97 -13.07 0.40
CA VAL A 84 0.54 -13.16 0.02
C VAL A 84 0.34 -12.87 -1.48
N LEU A 85 1.05 -11.90 -2.06
CA LEU A 85 0.91 -11.55 -3.48
C LEU A 85 1.64 -12.50 -4.43
N GLU A 86 2.59 -13.29 -3.92
CA GLU A 86 3.25 -14.35 -4.71
C GLU A 86 2.36 -15.58 -4.90
N ARG A 87 1.26 -15.67 -4.13
CA ARG A 87 0.32 -16.80 -4.16
C ARG A 87 -0.89 -16.57 -5.08
N GLU A 88 -0.98 -15.43 -5.74
CA GLU A 88 -1.96 -15.21 -6.83
C GLU A 88 -1.30 -15.47 -8.19
N PRO A 89 -1.85 -16.40 -9.01
CA PRO A 89 -1.34 -16.74 -10.35
C PRO A 89 -1.61 -15.65 -11.40
#